data_AF-A0A962EBV2-F1
#
_entry.id   AF-A0A962EBV2-F1
#
_cell.length_a   1.000
_cell.length_b   1.000
_cell.length_c   1.000
_cell.angle_alpha   90.00
_cell.angle_beta   90.00
_cell.angle_gamma   90.00
#
_symmetry.space_group_name_H-M   'P 1'
#
loop_
_entity.id
_entity.type
_entity.pdbx_description
1 polymer ?
#
loop_
_entity_poly.entity_id
_entity_poly.type
_entity_poly.pdbx_seq_one_letter_code
_entity_poly.pdbx_strand_id
1 'polypeptide(L)' 'MRTKFSTLLILGLIAAGNAYALERTAAPEGASLYFIDLKDNQTVEQELVVRFGLRGMGVAP' A
#
# COMPACT_ATOMS: atom_id res chain seq x y z
N MET A 1 -12.19 -10.22 -38.99
CA MET A 1 -11.58 -10.77 -37.75
C MET A 1 -10.87 -9.72 -36.88
N ARG A 2 -10.44 -8.57 -37.40
CA ARG A 2 -9.65 -7.55 -36.67
C ARG A 2 -10.40 -6.83 -35.52
N THR A 3 -11.70 -6.56 -35.67
CA THR A 3 -12.48 -5.78 -34.70
C THR A 3 -12.84 -6.59 -33.45
N LYS A 4 -13.17 -7.88 -33.60
CA LYS A 4 -13.48 -8.78 -32.47
C LYS A 4 -12.29 -9.00 -31.54
N PHE A 5 -11.06 -8.98 -32.08
CA PHE A 5 -9.83 -9.14 -31.32
C PHE A 5 -9.54 -7.91 -30.44
N SER A 6 -9.82 -6.70 -30.96
CA SER A 6 -9.66 -5.46 -30.21
C SER A 6 -10.66 -5.36 -29.06
N THR A 7 -11.90 -5.82 -29.24
CA THR A 7 -12.90 -5.85 -28.16
C THR A 7 -12.54 -6.86 -27.07
N LEU A 8 -12.00 -8.02 -27.43
CA LEU A 8 -11.55 -9.02 -26.45
C LEU A 8 -10.36 -8.52 -25.61
N LEU A 9 -9.44 -7.77 -26.23
CA LEU A 9 -8.28 -7.19 -25.57
C LEU A 9 -8.67 -6.12 -24.52
N ILE A 10 -9.64 -5.26 -24.86
CA ILE A 10 -10.13 -4.22 -23.95
C ILE A 10 -10.88 -4.86 -22.76
N LEU A 11 -11.65 -5.92 -22.98
CA LEU A 11 -12.36 -6.63 -21.91
C LEU A 11 -11.39 -7.32 -20.93
N GLY A 12 -10.30 -7.90 -21.45
CA GLY A 12 -9.25 -8.51 -20.62
C GLY A 12 -8.50 -7.51 -19.74
N LEU A 13 -8.33 -6.27 -20.21
CA LEU A 13 -7.61 -5.23 -19.47
C LEU A 13 -8.43 -4.69 -18.27
N ILE A 14 -9.77 -4.65 -18.38
CA ILE A 14 -10.66 -4.23 -17.28
C ILE A 14 -10.69 -5.31 -16.17
N ALA A 15 -10.62 -6.60 -16.54
CA ALA A 15 -10.61 -7.70 -15.58
C ALA A 15 -9.31 -7.78 -14.75
N ALA A 16 -8.17 -7.32 -15.31
CA ALA A 16 -6.88 -7.31 -14.63
C ALA A 16 -6.72 -6.18 -13.59
N GLY A 17 -7.59 -5.16 -13.61
CA GLY A 17 -7.52 -4.00 -12.71
C GLY A 17 -7.91 -4.28 -11.26
N ASN A 18 -8.49 -5.46 -10.96
CA ASN A 18 -8.92 -5.87 -9.62
C ASN A 18 -7.89 -6.78 -8.93
N ALA A 19 -6.63 -6.70 -9.33
CA ALA A 19 -5.57 -7.46 -8.69
C ALA A 19 -5.14 -6.76 -7.39
N TYR A 20 -5.41 -7.41 -6.25
CA TYR A 20 -4.79 -7.19 -4.93
C TYR A 20 -5.34 -6.08 -4.03
N ALA A 21 -6.66 -6.02 -3.82
CA ALA A 21 -7.16 -5.56 -2.52
C ALA A 21 -7.18 -6.76 -1.57
N LEU A 22 -6.06 -7.05 -0.89
CA LEU A 22 -6.12 -7.94 0.27
C LEU A 22 -7.15 -7.35 1.23
N GLU A 23 -8.04 -8.19 1.76
CA GLU A 23 -9.03 -7.74 2.74
C GLU A 23 -8.27 -7.20 3.96
N ARG A 24 -8.27 -5.88 4.14
CA ARG A 24 -7.56 -5.23 5.24
C ARG A 24 -8.47 -5.19 6.45
N THR A 25 -8.03 -5.75 7.57
CA THR A 25 -8.69 -5.51 8.84
C THR A 25 -8.55 -4.03 9.21
N ALA A 26 -9.67 -3.40 9.56
CA ALA A 26 -9.67 -2.01 10.00
C ALA A 26 -8.81 -1.88 11.27
N ALA A 27 -8.05 -0.79 11.34
CA ALA A 27 -7.31 -0.46 12.56
C ALA A 27 -8.30 -0.07 13.68
N PRO A 28 -7.96 -0.32 14.96
CA PRO A 28 -8.72 0.21 16.09
C PRO A 28 -8.85 1.74 16.02
N GLU A 29 -9.91 2.27 16.61
CA GLU A 29 -10.12 3.72 16.65
C GLU A 29 -8.96 4.44 17.36
N GLY A 30 -8.45 5.51 16.75
CA GLY A 30 -7.33 6.29 17.29
C GLY A 30 -5.96 5.62 17.21
N ALA A 31 -5.85 4.45 16.56
CA ALA A 31 -4.58 3.80 16.31
C ALA A 31 -3.80 4.52 15.20
N SER A 32 -2.52 4.78 15.42
CA SER A 32 -1.63 5.32 14.39
C SER A 32 -0.21 4.78 14.49
N LEU A 33 0.42 4.65 13.32
CA LEU A 33 1.83 4.36 13.15
C LEU A 33 2.47 5.57 12.48
N TYR A 34 3.61 6.01 13.00
CA TYR A 34 4.28 7.22 12.52
C TYR A 34 5.79 7.04 12.48
N PHE A 35 6.46 7.82 11.64
CA PHE A 35 7.92 7.86 11.59
C PHE A 35 8.45 8.77 12.68
N ILE A 36 9.49 8.33 13.38
CA ILE A 36 10.09 9.12 14.48
C ILE A 36 11.10 10.13 13.92
N ASP A 37 11.92 9.74 12.95
CA ASP A 37 13.11 10.49 12.51
C ASP A 37 13.12 10.87 11.01
N LEU A 38 11.98 10.74 10.31
CA LEU A 38 11.86 11.07 8.88
C LEU A 38 11.02 12.33 8.67
N LYS A 39 11.55 13.25 7.86
CA LYS A 39 10.90 14.49 7.46
C LYS A 39 10.55 14.46 5.98
N ASP A 40 9.55 15.23 5.59
CA ASP A 40 9.16 15.37 4.20
C ASP A 40 10.32 15.91 3.36
N ASN A 41 10.54 15.29 2.20
CA ASN A 41 11.63 15.60 1.26
C ASN A 41 13.04 15.40 1.82
N GLN A 42 13.20 14.69 2.93
CA GLN A 42 14.52 14.34 3.45
C GLN A 42 15.23 13.38 2.49
N THR A 43 16.44 13.75 2.05
CA THR A 43 17.36 12.81 1.40
C THR A 43 17.96 11.88 2.46
N VAL A 44 18.01 10.59 2.15
CA VAL A 44 18.47 9.55 3.06
C VAL A 44 19.64 8.78 2.44
N GLU A 45 20.42 8.15 3.30
CA GLU A 45 21.51 7.26 2.88
C GLU A 45 20.96 6.00 2.19
N GLN A 46 21.84 5.29 1.48
CA GLN A 46 21.48 4.04 0.80
C GLN A 46 20.97 2.97 1.77
N GLU A 47 21.55 2.90 2.96
CA GLU A 47 21.10 2.03 4.05
C GLU A 47 20.49 2.90 5.16
N LEU A 48 19.22 2.65 5.47
CA LEU A 48 18.44 3.48 6.37
C LEU A 48 17.71 2.61 7.40
N VAL A 49 17.90 2.92 8.67
CA VAL A 49 17.11 2.36 9.77
C VAL A 49 15.87 3.22 9.97
N VAL A 50 14.71 2.71 9.58
CA VAL A 50 13.42 3.39 9.79
C VAL A 50 12.86 3.00 11.15
N ARG A 51 12.62 4.01 12.00
CA ARG A 51 12.01 3.82 13.33
C ARG A 51 10.55 4.22 13.29
N PHE A 52 9.71 3.33 13.80
CA PHE A 52 8.28 3.51 13.88
C PHE A 52 7.85 3.74 15.32
N GLY A 53 7.05 4.77 15.52
CA GLY A 53 6.26 4.97 16.73
C GLY A 53 4.86 4.42 16.52
N LEU A 54 4.25 3.97 17.61
CA LEU A 54 2.87 3.49 17.65
C LEU A 54 2.08 4.30 18.68
N ARG A 55 0.82 4.57 18.37
CA ARG A 55 -0.17 5.15 19.27
C ARG A 55 -1.43 4.30 19.20
N GLY A 56 -2.05 4.04 20.35
CA GLY A 56 -3.31 3.28 20.41
C GLY A 56 -3.19 1.81 20.00
N MET A 57 -1.97 1.24 19.99
CA MET A 57 -1.70 -0.16 19.64
C MET A 57 -0.76 -0.81 20.66
N GLY A 58 -1.02 -2.07 21.00
CA GLY A 58 -0.09 -2.91 21.77
C GLY A 58 0.94 -3.58 20.87
N VAL A 59 2.13 -3.83 21.40
CA VAL A 59 3.18 -4.64 20.75
C VAL A 59 3.34 -5.92 21.55
N ALA A 60 3.09 -7.06 20.93
CA ALA A 60 3.33 -8.36 21.54
C ALA A 60 4.82 -8.77 21.35
N PRO A 61 5.47 -9.33 22.37
CA PRO A 61 6.79 -9.98 22.24
C PRO A 61 6.77 -11.24 21.37
#